data_AF-A0A3C0KPG6-F1
#
_entry.id   AF-A0A3C0KPG6-F1
#
_cell.length_a   1.000
_cell.length_b   1.000
_cell.length_c   1.000
_cell.angle_alpha   90.00
_cell.angle_beta   90.00
_cell.angle_gamma   90.00
#
_symmetry.space_group_name_H-M   'P 1'
#
loop_
_entity.id
_entity.type
_entity.pdbx_description
1 polymer ?
#
loop_
_entity_poly.entity_id
_entity_poly.type
_entity_poly.pdbx_seq_one_letter_code
_entity_poly.pdbx_strand_id
1 'polypeptide(L)'
;MVLDATAGEVVDAALDWIMGYFRQTLRREGKSLLNSRFSAGYGDFDLQNQKLMHRLLHMDRLGVAITESCLLVPEKSVTAVTGIITSA
;
A
#
# COMPACT_ATOMS: atom_id res chain seq x y z
N MET A 1 10.99 -19.75 -5.09
CA MET A 1 11.65 -18.76 -5.97
C MET A 1 10.87 -18.39 -7.24
N VAL A 2 10.02 -19.25 -7.84
CA VAL A 2 9.09 -18.81 -8.91
C VAL A 2 7.80 -18.23 -8.34
N LEU A 3 7.24 -18.82 -7.26
CA LEU A 3 6.04 -18.30 -6.59
C LEU A 3 6.21 -16.88 -6.03
N ASP A 4 7.42 -16.54 -5.58
CA ASP A 4 7.73 -15.21 -5.03
C ASP A 4 7.72 -14.10 -6.07
N ALA A 5 8.18 -14.38 -7.29
CA ALA A 5 8.16 -13.42 -8.38
C ALA A 5 6.72 -13.16 -8.83
N THR A 6 5.94 -14.23 -9.05
CA THR A 6 4.52 -14.10 -9.42
C THR A 6 3.67 -13.45 -8.33
N ALA A 7 3.95 -13.73 -7.04
CA ALA A 7 3.22 -13.09 -5.96
C ALA A 7 3.55 -11.60 -5.84
N GLY A 8 4.80 -11.18 -6.10
CA GLY A 8 5.17 -9.77 -6.16
C GLY A 8 4.43 -9.04 -7.28
N GLU A 9 4.45 -9.59 -8.50
CA GLU A 9 3.77 -9.00 -9.66
C GLU A 9 2.25 -8.90 -9.46
N VAL A 10 1.62 -9.91 -8.85
CA VAL A 10 0.18 -9.90 -8.56
C VAL A 10 -0.16 -8.85 -7.51
N VAL A 11 0.69 -8.68 -6.50
CA VAL A 11 0.52 -7.66 -5.45
C VAL A 11 0.66 -6.25 -6.03
N ASP A 12 1.63 -6.03 -6.91
CA ASP A 12 1.81 -4.75 -7.60
C ASP A 12 0.66 -4.45 -8.56
N ALA A 13 0.20 -5.45 -9.33
CA ALA A 13 -0.96 -5.31 -10.20
C ALA A 13 -2.25 -5.00 -9.42
N ALA A 14 -2.42 -5.58 -8.23
CA ALA A 14 -3.53 -5.26 -7.34
C ALA A 14 -3.47 -3.80 -6.86
N LEU A 15 -2.29 -3.32 -6.46
CA LEU A 15 -2.10 -1.91 -6.09
C LEU A 15 -2.36 -0.96 -7.27
N ASP A 16 -1.91 -1.31 -8.47
CA ASP A 16 -2.14 -0.52 -9.68
C ASP A 16 -3.62 -0.45 -10.03
N TRP A 17 -4.34 -1.57 -9.88
CA TRP A 17 -5.79 -1.60 -10.06
C TRP A 17 -6.52 -0.71 -9.05
N ILE A 18 -6.15 -0.78 -7.75
CA ILE A 18 -6.69 0.09 -6.70
C ILE A 18 -6.45 1.56 -7.03
N MET A 19 -5.22 1.91 -7.43
CA MET A 19 -4.88 3.26 -7.86
C MET A 19 -5.70 3.71 -9.07
N GLY A 20 -5.88 2.84 -10.08
CA GLY A 20 -6.70 3.13 -11.25
C GLY A 20 -8.15 3.43 -10.89
N TYR A 21 -8.73 2.62 -10.00
CA TYR A 21 -10.07 2.83 -9.48
C TYR A 21 -10.24 4.19 -8.78
N PHE A 22 -9.32 4.52 -7.87
CA PHE A 22 -9.36 5.82 -7.17
C PHE A 22 -9.04 7.00 -8.08
N ARG A 23 -8.15 6.87 -9.06
CA ARG A 23 -7.86 7.91 -10.07
C ARG A 23 -9.13 8.33 -10.80
N GLN A 24 -9.97 7.38 -11.21
CA GLN A 24 -11.21 7.68 -11.92
C GLN A 24 -12.20 8.45 -11.03
N THR A 25 -12.28 8.09 -9.75
CA THR A 25 -13.16 8.76 -8.77
C THR A 25 -12.65 10.17 -8.46
N LEU A 26 -11.37 10.32 -8.11
CA LEU A 26 -10.76 11.59 -7.75
C LEU A 26 -10.74 12.60 -8.91
N ARG A 27 -10.58 12.12 -10.14
CA ARG A 27 -10.64 12.97 -11.34
C ARG A 27 -11.99 13.68 -11.48
N ARG A 28 -13.10 13.05 -11.05
CA ARG A 28 -14.44 13.67 -11.05
C ARG A 28 -14.56 14.77 -9.99
N GLU A 29 -13.70 14.77 -8.98
CA GLU A 29 -13.62 15.77 -7.92
C GLU A 29 -12.54 16.84 -8.15
N GLY A 30 -11.92 16.89 -9.33
CA GLY A 30 -10.80 17.81 -9.60
C GLY A 30 -9.51 17.48 -8.85
N LYS A 31 -9.36 16.25 -8.38
CA LYS A 31 -8.18 15.77 -7.65
C LYS A 31 -7.41 14.74 -8.47
N SER A 32 -6.12 14.60 -8.19
CA SER A 32 -5.27 13.57 -8.79
C SER A 32 -4.42 12.86 -7.74
N LEU A 33 -4.09 11.60 -8.01
CA LEU A 33 -3.15 10.82 -7.20
C LEU A 33 -1.73 11.04 -7.72
N LEU A 34 -0.77 11.14 -6.80
CA LEU A 34 0.63 11.07 -7.16
C LEU A 34 0.93 9.69 -7.77
N ASN A 35 1.88 9.66 -8.71
CA ASN A 35 2.34 8.40 -9.30
C ASN A 35 3.25 7.62 -8.34
N SER A 36 3.81 8.29 -7.34
CA SER A 36 4.66 7.68 -6.32
C SER A 36 3.82 7.06 -5.19
N ARG A 37 4.25 5.88 -4.75
CA ARG A 37 3.75 5.17 -3.57
C ARG A 37 4.90 4.96 -2.58
N PHE A 38 4.59 5.05 -1.30
CA PHE A 38 5.56 4.83 -0.22
C PHE A 38 5.05 3.76 0.73
N SER A 39 5.92 2.82 1.11
CA SER A 39 5.66 1.86 2.18
C SER A 39 6.53 2.20 3.39
N ALA A 40 6.09 1.85 4.60
CA ALA A 40 6.91 2.05 5.78
C ALA A 40 8.21 1.23 5.64
N GLY A 41 9.33 1.83 6.05
CA GLY A 41 10.68 1.30 5.85
C GLY A 41 11.41 1.85 4.61
N TYR A 42 10.80 2.73 3.81
CA TYR A 42 11.43 3.32 2.62
C TYR A 42 11.77 4.81 2.80
N GLY A 43 13.05 5.17 2.66
CA GLY A 43 13.52 6.55 2.82
C GLY A 43 13.32 7.07 4.24
N ASP A 44 12.73 8.26 4.38
CA ASP A 44 12.41 8.88 5.67
C ASP A 44 11.14 8.31 6.33
N PHE A 45 10.48 7.33 5.69
CA PHE A 45 9.28 6.71 6.23
C PHE A 45 9.65 5.57 7.17
N ASP A 46 9.70 5.85 8.48
CA ASP A 46 10.10 4.87 9.51
C ASP A 46 9.22 3.60 9.46
N LEU A 47 9.86 2.44 9.53
CA LEU A 47 9.25 1.12 9.59
C LEU A 47 8.26 0.96 10.76
N GLN A 48 8.44 1.68 11.88
CA GLN A 48 7.48 1.64 13.00
C GLN A 48 6.07 2.08 12.56
N ASN A 49 5.96 2.91 11.52
CA ASN A 49 4.67 3.30 10.96
C ASN A 49 3.92 2.11 10.34
N GLN A 50 4.58 0.99 10.04
CA GLN A 50 3.94 -0.23 9.57
C GLN A 50 2.89 -0.75 10.57
N LYS A 51 3.13 -0.61 11.89
CA LYS A 51 2.16 -0.96 12.94
C LYS A 51 0.94 -0.04 12.91
N LEU A 52 1.14 1.24 12.62
CA LEU A 52 0.05 2.19 12.47
C LEU A 52 -0.76 1.88 11.21
N MET A 53 -0.11 1.61 10.09
CA MET A 53 -0.75 1.23 8.83
C MET A 53 -1.56 -0.07 8.99
N HIS A 54 -0.97 -1.10 9.63
CA HIS A 54 -1.65 -2.37 9.93
C HIS A 54 -2.98 -2.13 10.67
N ARG A 55 -2.95 -1.26 11.69
CA ARG A 55 -4.13 -0.89 12.47
C ARG A 55 -5.16 -0.09 11.67
N LEU A 56 -4.72 0.94 10.94
CA LEU A 56 -5.62 1.82 10.17
C LEU A 56 -6.31 1.10 9.01
N LEU A 57 -5.62 0.14 8.40
CA LEU A 57 -6.14 -0.66 7.29
C LEU A 57 -6.91 -1.90 7.78
N HIS A 58 -7.02 -2.12 9.10
CA HIS A 58 -7.64 -3.30 9.70
C HIS A 58 -7.15 -4.61 9.08
N MET A 59 -5.82 -4.73 8.94
CA MET A 59 -5.18 -5.85 8.24
C MET A 59 -5.42 -7.19 8.94
N ASP A 60 -5.70 -7.17 10.25
CA ASP A 60 -6.15 -8.33 11.02
C ASP A 60 -7.41 -8.97 10.42
N ARG A 61 -8.36 -8.16 9.95
CA ARG A 61 -9.60 -8.65 9.30
C ARG A 61 -9.34 -9.27 7.93
N LEU A 62 -8.21 -8.94 7.31
CA LEU A 62 -7.76 -9.51 6.04
C LEU A 62 -6.90 -10.77 6.27
N GLY A 63 -6.70 -11.20 7.52
CA GLY A 63 -5.86 -12.34 7.86
C GLY A 63 -4.36 -12.04 7.80
N VAL A 64 -3.97 -10.76 7.75
CA VAL A 64 -2.57 -10.32 7.73
C VAL A 64 -2.16 -9.90 9.14
N ALA A 65 -1.20 -10.61 9.73
CA ALA A 65 -0.61 -10.29 11.02
C ALA A 65 0.64 -9.40 10.87
N ILE A 66 1.10 -8.81 11.97
CA ILE A 66 2.34 -8.04 12.03
C ILE A 66 3.19 -8.51 13.23
N THR A 67 4.49 -8.67 13.03
CA THR A 67 5.43 -9.05 14.09
C THR A 67 5.88 -7.85 14.92
N GLU A 68 6.53 -8.10 16.06
CA GLU A 68 7.12 -7.03 16.88
C GLU A 68 8.16 -6.20 16.11
N SER A 69 8.88 -6.84 15.20
CA SER A 69 9.84 -6.25 14.25
C SER A 69 9.16 -5.55 13.05
N CYS A 70 7.84 -5.35 13.08
CA CYS A 70 7.07 -4.67 12.04
C CYS A 70 7.01 -5.38 10.68
N LEU A 71 7.26 -6.70 10.63
CA LEU A 71 7.12 -7.47 9.41
C LEU A 71 5.69 -8.01 9.27
N LEU A 72 5.14 -7.96 8.06
CA LEU A 72 3.82 -8.52 7.77
C LEU A 72 3.88 -10.02 7.55
N VAL A 73 2.86 -10.73 8.02
CA VAL A 73 2.68 -12.17 7.82
C VAL A 73 1.29 -12.41 7.23
N PRO A 74 1.18 -12.95 6.00
CA PRO A 74 2.25 -13.47 5.14
C PRO A 74 3.23 -12.40 4.65
N GLU A 75 4.49 -12.78 4.38
CA GLU A 75 5.56 -11.87 3.93
C GLU A 75 5.21 -11.13 2.63
N LYS A 76 4.43 -11.76 1.75
CA LYS A 76 3.96 -11.18 0.48
C LYS A 76 2.76 -10.24 0.64
N SER A 77 2.68 -9.56 1.78
CA SER A 77 1.70 -8.52 2.04
C SER A 77 2.36 -7.15 1.86
N VAL A 78 1.69 -6.24 1.17
CA VAL A 78 2.19 -4.88 0.94
C VAL A 78 1.24 -3.85 1.54
N THR A 79 1.79 -2.71 1.93
CA THR A 79 1.03 -1.52 2.27
C THR A 79 1.63 -0.33 1.55
N ALA A 80 0.81 0.62 1.11
CA ALA A 80 1.28 1.79 0.39
C ALA A 80 0.48 3.03 0.76
N VAL A 81 1.17 4.17 0.81
CA VAL A 81 0.59 5.51 0.94
C VAL A 81 0.91 6.29 -0.33
N THR A 82 -0.06 7.05 -0.83
CA THR A 82 0.14 7.99 -1.94
C THR A 82 -0.58 9.30 -1.63
N GLY A 83 -0.05 10.40 -2.16
CA GLY A 83 -0.64 11.73 -1.96
C GLY A 83 -1.80 11.98 -2.91
N ILE A 84 -2.82 12.69 -2.42
CA ILE A 84 -3.87 13.28 -3.24
C ILE A 84 -3.57 14.77 -3.35
N ILE A 85 -3.51 15.28 -4.57
CA ILE A 85 -3.34 16.71 -4.86
C ILE A 85 -4.60 17.24 -5.54
N THR A 86 -4.97 18.47 -5.22
CA THR A 86 -6.03 19.17 -5.94
C THR A 86 -5.41 19.79 -7.18
N SER A 87 -5.97 19.47 -8.35
CA SER A 87 -5.60 20.13 -9.59
C SER A 87 -6.30 21.49 -9.58
N ALA A 88 -5.53 22.57 -9.41
CA ALA A 88 -6.01 23.94 -9.53
C ALA A 88 -6.36 24.28 -10.98
#